data_AF-A0A4U0XGY6-F1
#
_entry.id   AF-A0A4U0XGY6-F1
#
_cell.length_a   1.000
_cell.length_b   1.000
_cell.length_c   1.000
_cell.angle_alpha   90.00
_cell.angle_beta   90.00
_cell.angle_gamma   90.00
#
_symmetry.space_group_name_H-M   'P 1'
#
loop_
_entity.id
_entity.type
_entity.pdbx_description
1 polymer ?
#
loop_
_entity_poly.entity_id
_entity_poly.type
_entity_poly.pdbx_seq_one_letter_code
_entity_poly.pdbx_strand_id
1 'polypeptide(L)'
;MADENVSSTTLSTTGRKRKRSTEPPATTAKVRTRPRKAAATDAEQDVLQNNAAPKKARRQPAKKVNAANGAVKVEPPPNWGEVYSLTAEMRSRILAPVDTMGCESLAEDNRSPHDRRFQTLVALMLSSQTKDTVTSVAMKNLQANLPGGFTLDSMIAVDPVLLDELIRKVGFHNNKTRYIKATALILKEKFNGDIPDTIEGLISLPGVGPKMAYLCMSAAWGRDEGIGVD
;
A
#
# COMPACT_ATOMS: atom_id res chain seq x y z
N MET A 1 -80.79 -4.95 1.37
CA MET A 1 -80.74 -4.87 2.84
C MET A 1 -79.31 -4.49 3.19
N ALA A 2 -79.12 -3.27 3.69
CA ALA A 2 -77.96 -2.61 4.35
C ALA A 2 -76.53 -3.11 4.05
N ASP A 3 -75.64 -2.30 3.45
CA ASP A 3 -74.80 -1.25 4.07
C ASP A 3 -73.78 -1.78 5.10
N GLU A 4 -72.48 -1.72 4.75
CA GLU A 4 -71.53 -0.87 5.49
C GLU A 4 -70.23 -0.62 4.69
N ASN A 5 -69.70 0.57 4.88
CA ASN A 5 -68.70 1.29 4.09
C ASN A 5 -67.59 1.75 5.04
N VAL A 6 -66.30 1.49 4.77
CA VAL A 6 -65.19 2.37 5.20
C VAL A 6 -64.02 2.36 4.20
N SER A 7 -64.09 3.30 3.26
CA SER A 7 -63.09 4.25 2.75
C SER A 7 -61.57 4.17 3.08
N SER A 8 -60.77 4.32 2.00
CA SER A 8 -59.67 5.32 1.79
C SER A 8 -58.30 5.11 2.48
N THR A 9 -57.12 5.45 1.96
CA THR A 9 -56.65 6.17 0.74
C THR A 9 -55.16 5.84 0.52
N THR A 10 -54.76 5.64 -0.73
CA THR A 10 -53.38 5.62 -1.24
C THR A 10 -52.89 7.03 -1.51
N LEU A 11 -51.62 7.39 -1.25
CA LEU A 11 -51.00 8.55 -1.91
C LEU A 11 -49.46 8.47 -2.00
N SER A 12 -49.03 8.57 -3.24
CA SER A 12 -47.72 8.90 -3.81
C SER A 12 -47.02 10.12 -3.16
N THR A 13 -45.69 10.11 -3.09
CA THR A 13 -44.90 11.33 -2.83
C THR A 13 -43.77 11.48 -3.85
N THR A 14 -43.92 12.49 -4.69
CA THR A 14 -42.96 12.98 -5.69
C THR A 14 -41.96 13.96 -5.06
N GLY A 15 -40.75 14.00 -5.62
CA GLY A 15 -39.66 14.87 -5.18
C GLY A 15 -39.89 16.37 -5.42
N ARG A 16 -39.18 17.21 -4.65
CA ARG A 16 -39.17 18.66 -4.85
C ARG A 16 -37.78 19.26 -4.63
N LYS A 17 -37.15 19.67 -5.74
CA LYS A 17 -36.03 20.62 -5.86
C LYS A 17 -36.36 21.91 -5.10
N ARG A 18 -35.45 22.39 -4.23
CA ARG A 18 -35.51 23.74 -3.65
C ARG A 18 -34.53 24.69 -4.34
N LYS A 19 -35.08 25.87 -4.68
CA LYS A 19 -34.55 26.95 -5.51
C LYS A 19 -33.72 27.92 -4.66
N ARG A 20 -32.59 28.39 -5.20
CA ARG A 20 -31.71 29.42 -4.63
C ARG A 20 -32.36 30.81 -4.78
N SER A 21 -32.40 31.60 -3.71
CA SER A 21 -32.75 33.03 -3.73
C SER A 21 -31.58 33.86 -3.20
N THR A 22 -31.35 34.98 -3.88
CA THR A 22 -30.27 35.95 -3.73
C THR A 22 -30.71 37.16 -2.89
N GLU A 23 -29.74 37.74 -2.17
CA GLU A 23 -29.66 39.08 -1.54
C GLU A 23 -29.99 39.29 -0.05
N PRO A 24 -29.26 40.22 0.63
CA PRO A 24 -28.79 40.04 2.01
C PRO A 24 -29.35 41.07 3.01
N PRO A 25 -29.29 40.81 4.33
CA PRO A 25 -29.42 41.87 5.33
C PRO A 25 -28.08 42.24 5.99
N ALA A 26 -27.97 43.53 6.30
CA ALA A 26 -26.78 44.23 6.78
C ALA A 26 -26.53 44.14 8.31
N THR A 27 -25.24 44.29 8.68
CA THR A 27 -24.68 44.81 9.96
C THR A 27 -25.03 44.07 11.27
N THR A 28 -24.06 43.54 12.03
CA THR A 28 -23.12 44.32 12.86
C THR A 28 -21.91 43.47 13.26
N ALA A 29 -20.70 44.04 13.15
CA ALA A 29 -19.45 43.39 13.54
C ALA A 29 -19.24 43.45 15.07
N LYS A 30 -19.19 42.31 15.74
CA LYS A 30 -18.70 42.21 17.13
C LYS A 30 -17.19 41.94 17.13
N VAL A 31 -16.42 42.99 17.44
CA VAL A 31 -14.99 42.90 17.75
C VAL A 31 -14.82 42.06 19.03
N ARG A 32 -14.20 40.88 18.93
CA ARG A 32 -13.72 40.11 20.09
C ARG A 32 -12.36 40.66 20.52
N THR A 33 -12.33 41.44 21.60
CA THR A 33 -11.10 41.81 22.30
C THR A 33 -10.53 40.60 23.05
N ARG A 34 -9.25 40.29 22.84
CA ARG A 34 -8.49 39.32 23.64
C ARG A 34 -7.88 40.05 24.85
N PRO A 35 -7.88 39.48 26.06
CA PRO A 35 -7.18 40.09 27.18
C PRO A 35 -5.66 39.95 26.99
N ARG A 36 -4.96 41.06 27.20
CA ARG A 36 -3.51 41.22 27.13
C ARG A 36 -2.89 40.46 28.32
N LYS A 37 -2.05 39.45 28.06
CA LYS A 37 -1.32 38.73 29.11
C LYS A 37 -0.21 39.62 29.66
N ALA A 38 -0.15 39.77 30.98
CA ALA A 38 0.77 40.62 31.71
C ALA A 38 2.24 40.21 31.49
N ALA A 39 3.14 41.20 31.55
CA ALA A 39 4.58 41.02 31.44
C ALA A 39 5.11 40.27 32.67
N ALA A 40 5.85 39.18 32.42
CA ALA A 40 6.68 38.51 33.43
C ALA A 40 8.00 39.28 33.58
N THR A 41 8.52 39.32 34.81
CA THR A 41 9.69 40.07 35.24
C THR A 41 11.01 39.41 34.80
N ASP A 42 12.07 40.23 34.67
CA ASP A 42 13.37 39.91 34.05
C ASP A 42 14.22 38.82 34.76
N ALA A 43 13.71 38.17 35.82
CA ALA A 43 14.43 37.12 36.56
C ALA A 43 14.10 35.68 36.13
N GLU A 44 13.09 35.46 35.29
CA GLU A 44 12.73 34.12 34.76
C GLU A 44 13.32 33.83 33.36
N GLN A 45 14.04 34.77 32.75
CA GLN A 45 14.57 34.62 31.39
C GLN A 45 15.91 33.85 31.32
N ASP A 46 16.67 33.76 32.42
CA ASP A 46 18.06 33.25 32.37
C ASP A 46 18.18 31.71 32.47
N VAL A 47 17.10 31.00 32.84
CA VAL A 47 17.12 29.52 32.98
C VAL A 47 16.53 28.80 31.77
N LEU A 48 15.90 29.52 30.84
CA LEU A 48 15.27 28.95 29.63
C LEU A 48 16.15 29.00 28.36
N GLN A 49 17.34 29.61 28.43
CA GLN A 49 18.17 29.87 27.24
C GLN A 49 19.07 28.67 26.83
N ASN A 50 19.24 27.63 27.65
CA ASN A 50 20.30 26.62 27.45
C ASN A 50 19.87 25.18 27.14
N ASN A 51 18.61 24.92 26.77
CA ASN A 51 18.17 23.60 26.30
C ASN A 51 17.45 23.66 24.94
N ALA A 52 18.01 24.40 23.99
CA ALA A 52 17.60 24.29 22.60
C ALA A 52 18.20 23.00 22.00
N ALA A 53 17.40 21.94 21.90
CA ALA A 53 17.77 20.76 21.12
C ALA A 53 18.26 21.21 19.72
N PRO A 54 19.36 20.64 19.20
CA PRO A 54 19.91 21.06 17.92
C PRO A 54 18.83 20.96 16.84
N LYS A 55 18.61 22.07 16.12
CA LYS A 55 17.65 22.12 15.01
C LYS A 55 18.00 21.02 14.02
N LYS A 56 17.09 20.06 13.81
CA LYS A 56 17.27 18.94 12.86
C LYS A 56 17.78 19.51 11.53
N ALA A 57 19.00 19.13 11.13
CA ALA A 57 19.59 19.56 9.88
C ALA A 57 18.61 19.24 8.73
N ARG A 58 18.30 20.24 7.90
CA ARG A 58 17.39 20.07 6.76
C ARG A 58 18.03 19.08 5.79
N ARG A 59 17.35 17.95 5.54
CA ARG A 59 17.78 16.93 4.57
C ARG A 59 18.01 17.60 3.21
N GLN A 60 19.24 17.55 2.72
CA GLN A 60 19.58 18.03 1.38
C GLN A 60 19.48 16.86 0.39
N PRO A 61 18.89 17.05 -0.81
CA PRO A 61 18.80 15.99 -1.81
C PRO A 61 20.18 15.63 -2.38
N ALA A 62 20.28 14.47 -3.01
CA ALA A 62 21.47 14.05 -3.74
C ALA A 62 21.79 15.07 -4.85
N LYS A 63 23.07 15.40 -5.02
CA LYS A 63 23.51 16.37 -6.03
C LYS A 63 23.75 15.64 -7.35
N LYS A 64 23.02 16.01 -8.41
CA LYS A 64 23.29 15.55 -9.78
C LYS A 64 24.20 16.57 -10.46
N VAL A 65 25.38 16.14 -10.91
CA VAL A 65 26.33 16.96 -11.67
C VAL A 65 26.39 16.40 -13.08
N ASN A 66 25.95 17.18 -14.06
CA ASN A 66 26.06 16.82 -15.48
C ASN A 66 27.48 17.15 -15.96
N ALA A 67 28.23 16.15 -16.39
CA ALA A 67 29.51 16.34 -17.05
C ALA A 67 29.30 16.75 -18.53
N ALA A 68 30.27 17.46 -19.10
CA ALA A 68 30.20 17.98 -20.46
C ALA A 68 30.06 16.89 -21.55
N ASN A 69 30.34 15.63 -21.22
CA ASN A 69 30.20 14.46 -22.10
C ASN A 69 28.82 13.76 -22.00
N GLY A 70 27.85 14.36 -21.30
CA GLY A 70 26.52 13.78 -21.10
C GLY A 70 26.44 12.75 -19.96
N ALA A 71 27.56 12.43 -19.28
CA ALA A 71 27.54 11.56 -18.11
C ALA A 71 26.97 12.30 -16.89
N VAL A 72 26.02 11.68 -16.19
CA VAL A 72 25.44 12.21 -14.95
C VAL A 72 26.19 11.59 -13.77
N LYS A 73 26.98 12.39 -13.04
CA LYS A 73 27.57 11.97 -11.76
C LYS A 73 26.58 12.27 -10.64
N VAL A 74 26.18 11.24 -9.89
CA VAL A 74 25.31 11.39 -8.72
C VAL A 74 26.17 11.31 -7.47
N GLU A 75 26.22 12.40 -6.70
CA GLU A 75 26.86 12.42 -5.39
C GLU A 75 25.79 12.23 -4.30
N PRO A 76 26.04 11.36 -3.32
CA PRO A 76 25.06 11.09 -2.28
C PRO A 76 24.86 12.33 -1.38
N PRO A 77 23.72 12.43 -0.69
CA PRO A 77 23.48 13.50 0.27
C PRO A 77 24.59 13.62 1.32
N PRO A 78 24.86 14.83 1.84
CA PRO A 78 25.71 14.99 3.02
C PRO A 78 25.23 14.09 4.17
N ASN A 79 26.18 13.46 4.87
CA ASN A 79 25.96 12.58 6.03
C ASN A 79 25.09 11.33 5.78
N TRP A 80 24.90 10.90 4.52
CA TRP A 80 24.11 9.69 4.22
C TRP A 80 24.61 8.45 4.98
N GLY A 81 25.93 8.29 5.15
CA GLY A 81 26.53 7.16 5.84
C GLY A 81 26.24 7.15 7.34
N GLU A 82 26.23 8.32 7.97
CA GLU A 82 25.83 8.49 9.37
C GLU A 82 24.33 8.17 9.54
N VAL A 83 23.48 8.72 8.67
CA VAL A 83 22.03 8.45 8.67
C VAL A 83 21.74 6.96 8.48
N TYR A 84 22.46 6.31 7.55
CA TYR A 84 22.35 4.87 7.33
C TYR A 84 22.75 4.09 8.58
N SER A 85 23.90 4.41 9.18
CA SER A 85 24.41 3.71 10.37
C SER A 85 23.45 3.82 11.55
N LEU A 86 22.92 5.02 11.82
CA LEU A 86 21.93 5.24 12.86
C LEU A 86 20.61 4.50 12.57
N THR A 87 20.19 4.44 11.31
CA THR A 87 18.98 3.72 10.90
C THR A 87 19.17 2.21 11.06
N ALA A 88 20.34 1.68 10.71
CA ALA A 88 20.69 0.28 10.86
C ALA A 88 20.71 -0.12 12.34
N GLU A 89 21.33 0.67 13.21
CA GLU A 89 21.33 0.46 14.67
C GLU A 89 19.92 0.52 15.27
N MET A 90 19.07 1.44 14.78
CA MET A 90 17.68 1.50 15.22
C MET A 90 16.90 0.24 14.78
N ARG A 91 17.09 -0.21 13.54
CA ARG A 91 16.40 -1.40 13.00
C ARG A 91 16.89 -2.70 13.63
N SER A 92 18.14 -2.78 14.07
CA SER A 92 18.65 -3.96 14.78
C SER A 92 18.00 -4.16 16.16
N ARG A 93 17.36 -3.12 16.73
CA ARG A 93 16.70 -3.17 18.05
C ARG A 93 15.21 -3.51 17.98
N ILE A 94 14.58 -3.43 16.81
CA ILE A 94 13.12 -3.55 16.66
C ILE A 94 12.82 -4.56 15.58
N LEU A 95 12.16 -5.66 15.91
CA LEU A 95 11.69 -6.62 14.90
C LEU A 95 10.36 -6.13 14.29
N ALA A 96 10.33 -5.93 12.98
CA ALA A 96 9.13 -5.60 12.23
C ALA A 96 8.51 -6.87 11.62
N PRO A 97 7.19 -6.91 11.38
CA PRO A 97 6.55 -8.06 10.74
C PRO A 97 7.19 -8.43 9.39
N VAL A 98 7.52 -7.44 8.55
CA VAL A 98 8.19 -7.66 7.26
C VAL A 98 9.51 -8.43 7.38
N ASP A 99 10.23 -8.32 8.50
CA ASP A 99 11.50 -9.03 8.71
C ASP A 99 11.30 -10.56 8.85
N THR A 100 10.08 -11.01 9.15
CA THR A 100 9.74 -12.44 9.37
C THR A 100 8.63 -12.96 8.48
N MET A 101 7.86 -12.04 7.88
CA MET A 101 6.63 -12.31 7.13
C MET A 101 6.57 -11.47 5.85
N GLY A 102 7.70 -10.90 5.40
CA GLY A 102 7.83 -10.18 4.14
C GLY A 102 7.60 -11.12 2.95
N CYS A 103 7.07 -10.58 1.86
CA CYS A 103 6.66 -11.36 0.68
C CYS A 103 7.81 -12.17 0.08
N GLU A 104 9.06 -11.71 0.25
CA GLU A 104 10.30 -12.39 -0.15
C GLU A 104 10.52 -13.73 0.56
N SER A 105 9.89 -13.94 1.73
CA SER A 105 10.10 -15.11 2.60
C SER A 105 8.90 -16.07 2.65
N LEU A 106 7.81 -15.77 1.94
CA LEU A 106 6.56 -16.52 2.07
C LEU A 106 6.43 -17.71 1.11
N ALA A 107 7.30 -17.83 0.10
CA ALA A 107 7.31 -18.98 -0.80
C ALA A 107 7.81 -20.26 -0.09
N GLU A 108 7.25 -21.41 -0.43
CA GLU A 108 7.67 -22.71 0.13
C GLU A 108 9.10 -23.08 -0.33
N ASP A 109 10.02 -23.27 0.62
CA ASP A 109 11.43 -23.56 0.30
C ASP A 109 11.67 -24.93 -0.36
N ASN A 110 10.74 -25.88 -0.19
CA ASN A 110 10.83 -27.22 -0.79
C ASN A 110 10.26 -27.30 -2.21
N ARG A 111 9.89 -26.17 -2.82
CA ARG A 111 9.33 -26.09 -4.17
C ARG A 111 10.38 -25.77 -5.23
N SER A 112 10.02 -26.01 -6.49
CA SER A 112 10.85 -25.63 -7.62
C SER A 112 11.08 -24.10 -7.65
N PRO A 113 12.20 -23.60 -8.22
CA PRO A 113 12.41 -22.16 -8.38
C PRO A 113 11.25 -21.46 -9.10
N HIS A 114 10.64 -22.15 -10.06
CA HIS A 114 9.50 -21.70 -10.84
C HIS A 114 8.25 -21.49 -9.98
N ASP A 115 7.88 -22.50 -9.18
CA ASP A 115 6.77 -22.39 -8.23
C ASP A 115 7.03 -21.31 -7.16
N ARG A 116 8.27 -21.21 -6.66
CA ARG A 116 8.64 -20.20 -5.66
C ARG A 116 8.44 -18.79 -6.21
N ARG A 117 8.87 -18.51 -7.44
CA ARG A 117 8.64 -17.22 -8.11
C ARG A 117 7.15 -16.92 -8.26
N PHE A 118 6.36 -17.90 -8.68
CA PHE A 118 4.91 -17.75 -8.76
C PHE A 118 4.28 -17.43 -7.40
N GLN A 119 4.67 -18.15 -6.34
CA GLN A 119 4.20 -17.90 -4.99
C GLN A 119 4.60 -16.49 -4.49
N THR A 120 5.83 -16.04 -4.76
CA THR A 120 6.29 -14.68 -4.45
C THR A 120 5.45 -13.62 -5.16
N LEU A 121 5.13 -13.82 -6.45
CA LEU A 121 4.24 -12.91 -7.18
C LEU A 121 2.85 -12.85 -6.55
N VAL A 122 2.25 -14.00 -6.20
CA VAL A 122 0.95 -14.04 -5.54
C VAL A 122 1.00 -13.36 -4.17
N ALA A 123 2.07 -13.55 -3.38
CA ALA A 123 2.27 -12.86 -2.11
C ALA A 123 2.24 -11.33 -2.28
N LEU A 124 2.94 -10.81 -3.31
CA LEU A 124 2.93 -9.38 -3.64
C LEU A 124 1.53 -8.90 -4.06
N MET A 125 0.81 -9.68 -4.88
CA MET A 125 -0.56 -9.35 -5.28
C MET A 125 -1.53 -9.30 -4.08
N LEU A 126 -1.32 -10.17 -3.09
CA LEU A 126 -2.09 -10.20 -1.86
C LEU A 126 -1.71 -9.07 -0.90
N SER A 127 -0.46 -8.61 -0.88
CA SER A 127 0.04 -7.63 0.10
C SER A 127 -0.50 -6.21 -0.10
N SER A 128 -0.91 -5.84 -1.32
CA SER A 128 -1.45 -4.51 -1.58
C SER A 128 -2.60 -4.16 -0.62
N GLN A 129 -2.43 -3.07 0.14
CA GLN A 129 -3.37 -2.61 1.17
C GLN A 129 -3.73 -3.69 2.21
N THR A 130 -2.81 -4.60 2.52
CA THR A 130 -2.98 -5.69 3.50
C THR A 130 -1.76 -5.78 4.41
N LYS A 131 -1.96 -5.98 5.70
CA LYS A 131 -0.85 -6.13 6.67
C LYS A 131 -0.08 -7.42 6.41
N ASP A 132 1.24 -7.39 6.59
CA ASP A 132 2.13 -8.54 6.37
C ASP A 132 1.65 -9.82 7.10
N THR A 133 1.20 -9.69 8.34
CA THR A 133 0.68 -10.82 9.12
C THR A 133 -0.55 -11.47 8.50
N VAL A 134 -1.43 -10.69 7.87
CA VAL A 134 -2.62 -11.19 7.19
C VAL A 134 -2.24 -11.84 5.86
N THR A 135 -1.31 -11.23 5.11
CA THR A 135 -0.76 -11.78 3.88
C THR A 135 -0.09 -13.14 4.14
N SER A 136 0.74 -13.24 5.19
CA SER A 136 1.39 -14.47 5.61
C SER A 136 0.40 -15.58 5.94
N VAL A 137 -0.68 -15.27 6.67
CA VAL A 137 -1.73 -16.24 6.97
C VAL A 137 -2.44 -16.71 5.70
N ALA A 138 -2.74 -15.82 4.75
CA ALA A 138 -3.36 -16.19 3.48
C ALA A 138 -2.44 -17.06 2.62
N MET A 139 -1.15 -16.74 2.55
CA MET A 139 -0.15 -17.56 1.85
C MET A 139 -0.08 -18.97 2.44
N LYS A 140 0.01 -19.10 3.77
CA LYS A 140 0.00 -20.40 4.45
C LYS A 140 -1.29 -21.18 4.22
N ASN A 141 -2.43 -20.48 4.15
CA ASN A 141 -3.72 -21.12 3.85
C ASN A 141 -3.76 -21.69 2.42
N LEU A 142 -3.22 -20.97 1.43
CA LEU A 142 -3.07 -21.47 0.07
C LEU A 142 -2.12 -22.68 0.01
N GLN A 143 -0.99 -22.63 0.71
CA GLN A 143 -0.03 -23.75 0.78
C GLN A 143 -0.68 -25.03 1.34
N ALA A 144 -1.49 -24.89 2.39
CA ALA A 144 -2.10 -26.03 3.06
C ALA A 144 -3.34 -26.57 2.34
N ASN A 145 -4.14 -25.70 1.71
CA ASN A 145 -5.51 -26.05 1.29
C ASN A 145 -5.78 -25.90 -0.21
N LEU A 146 -4.82 -25.43 -1.02
CA LEU A 146 -5.01 -25.38 -2.47
C LEU A 146 -4.91 -26.79 -3.07
N PRO A 147 -5.94 -27.31 -3.76
CA PRO A 147 -5.90 -28.64 -4.36
C PRO A 147 -4.76 -28.76 -5.39
N GLY A 148 -3.97 -29.83 -5.29
CA GLY A 148 -2.79 -30.04 -6.14
C GLY A 148 -1.54 -29.24 -5.72
N GLY A 149 -1.61 -28.52 -4.60
CA GLY A 149 -0.52 -27.71 -4.07
C GLY A 149 -0.46 -26.30 -4.65
N PHE A 150 0.37 -25.44 -4.08
CA PHE A 150 0.45 -24.04 -4.47
C PHE A 150 1.34 -23.83 -5.72
N THR A 151 0.83 -24.31 -6.86
CA THR A 151 1.47 -24.24 -8.18
C THR A 151 0.63 -23.41 -9.15
N LEU A 152 1.21 -23.06 -10.31
CA LEU A 152 0.48 -22.34 -11.35
C LEU A 152 -0.72 -23.16 -11.87
N ASP A 153 -0.52 -24.45 -12.18
CA ASP A 153 -1.59 -25.29 -12.73
C ASP A 153 -2.75 -25.45 -11.75
N SER A 154 -2.45 -25.62 -10.46
CA SER A 154 -3.47 -25.62 -9.40
C SER A 154 -4.22 -24.30 -9.31
N MET A 155 -3.53 -23.16 -9.44
CA MET A 155 -4.19 -21.85 -9.44
C MET A 155 -5.10 -21.66 -10.66
N ILE A 156 -4.74 -22.24 -11.81
CA ILE A 156 -5.59 -22.22 -13.00
C ILE A 156 -6.80 -23.12 -12.81
N ALA A 157 -6.63 -24.31 -12.21
CA ALA A 157 -7.69 -25.30 -12.03
C ALA A 157 -8.68 -24.96 -10.91
N VAL A 158 -8.24 -24.28 -9.84
CA VAL A 158 -9.09 -24.01 -8.67
C VAL A 158 -10.31 -23.17 -9.03
N ASP A 159 -11.46 -23.50 -8.44
CA ASP A 159 -12.67 -22.70 -8.56
C ASP A 159 -12.46 -21.29 -7.96
N PRO A 160 -12.92 -20.21 -8.63
CA PRO A 160 -12.77 -18.85 -8.12
C PRO A 160 -13.41 -18.61 -6.75
N VAL A 161 -14.53 -19.28 -6.42
CA VAL A 161 -15.20 -19.14 -5.12
C VAL A 161 -14.32 -19.75 -4.03
N LEU A 162 -13.77 -20.94 -4.27
CA LEU A 162 -12.84 -21.56 -3.32
C LEU A 162 -11.57 -20.70 -3.14
N LEU A 163 -10.99 -20.19 -4.22
CA LEU A 163 -9.83 -19.28 -4.11
C LEU A 163 -10.16 -18.05 -3.26
N ASP A 164 -11.31 -17.43 -3.51
CA ASP A 164 -11.76 -16.26 -2.74
C ASP A 164 -11.92 -16.57 -1.25
N GLU A 165 -12.49 -17.73 -0.92
CA GLU A 165 -12.61 -18.22 0.45
C GLU A 165 -11.23 -18.41 1.11
N LEU A 166 -10.27 -18.99 0.40
CA LEU A 166 -8.91 -19.20 0.90
C LEU A 166 -8.18 -17.89 1.23
N ILE A 167 -8.46 -16.82 0.50
CA ILE A 167 -7.81 -15.51 0.72
C ILE A 167 -8.75 -14.47 1.38
N ARG A 168 -9.93 -14.87 1.85
CA ARG A 168 -11.01 -13.97 2.31
C ARG A 168 -10.61 -12.93 3.37
N LYS A 169 -9.57 -13.22 4.17
CA LYS A 169 -9.06 -12.29 5.19
C LYS A 169 -8.27 -11.11 4.60
N VAL A 170 -7.81 -11.24 3.37
CA VAL A 170 -7.06 -10.21 2.65
C VAL A 170 -8.01 -9.09 2.21
N GLY A 171 -7.56 -7.83 2.32
CA GLY A 171 -8.35 -6.68 1.85
C GLY A 171 -8.57 -6.75 0.34
N PHE A 172 -9.77 -6.43 -0.12
CA PHE A 172 -10.16 -6.48 -1.54
C PHE A 172 -10.01 -7.87 -2.19
N HIS A 173 -10.21 -8.96 -1.41
CA HIS A 173 -10.06 -10.35 -1.89
C HIS A 173 -10.81 -10.63 -3.20
N ASN A 174 -12.05 -10.16 -3.36
CA ASN A 174 -12.82 -10.33 -4.60
C ASN A 174 -12.07 -9.88 -5.87
N ASN A 175 -11.38 -8.72 -5.80
CA ASN A 175 -10.61 -8.20 -6.94
C ASN A 175 -9.30 -8.97 -7.10
N LYS A 176 -8.65 -9.32 -5.99
CA LYS A 176 -7.41 -10.11 -5.98
C LYS A 176 -7.62 -11.50 -6.56
N THR A 177 -8.72 -12.18 -6.23
CA THR A 177 -9.15 -13.45 -6.82
C THR A 177 -9.19 -13.33 -8.34
N ARG A 178 -9.87 -12.31 -8.88
CA ARG A 178 -9.95 -12.08 -10.33
C ARG A 178 -8.58 -11.83 -10.95
N TYR A 179 -7.75 -10.99 -10.32
CA TYR A 179 -6.42 -10.67 -10.84
C TYR A 179 -5.46 -11.87 -10.79
N ILE A 180 -5.46 -12.66 -9.72
CA ILE A 180 -4.64 -13.85 -9.59
C ILE A 180 -5.04 -14.89 -10.65
N LYS A 181 -6.34 -15.14 -10.85
CA LYS A 181 -6.83 -16.05 -11.90
C LYS A 181 -6.43 -15.58 -13.29
N ALA A 182 -6.64 -14.29 -13.60
CA ALA A 182 -6.27 -13.72 -14.90
C ALA A 182 -4.75 -13.76 -15.13
N THR A 183 -3.96 -13.47 -14.10
CA THR A 183 -2.50 -13.57 -14.14
C THR A 183 -2.08 -15.00 -14.44
N ALA A 184 -2.62 -15.99 -13.73
CA ALA A 184 -2.27 -17.39 -13.93
C ALA A 184 -2.49 -17.85 -15.38
N LEU A 185 -3.60 -17.44 -16.01
CA LEU A 185 -3.87 -17.71 -17.42
C LEU A 185 -2.84 -17.01 -18.34
N ILE A 186 -2.55 -15.74 -18.10
CA ILE A 186 -1.55 -14.98 -18.87
C ILE A 186 -0.17 -15.62 -18.78
N LEU A 187 0.26 -16.08 -17.60
CA LEU A 187 1.56 -16.74 -17.42
C LEU A 187 1.65 -18.01 -18.27
N LYS A 188 0.60 -18.84 -18.23
CA LYS A 188 0.53 -20.06 -19.04
C LYS A 188 0.58 -19.78 -20.54
N GLU A 189 -0.15 -18.77 -21.00
CA GLU A 189 -0.30 -18.47 -22.42
C GLU A 189 0.90 -17.70 -23.02
N LYS A 190 1.48 -16.76 -22.28
CA LYS A 190 2.43 -15.77 -22.82
C LYS A 190 3.84 -15.86 -22.26
N PHE A 191 4.01 -16.51 -21.11
CA PHE A 191 5.28 -16.55 -20.38
C PHE A 191 5.74 -17.97 -20.08
N ASN A 192 5.29 -18.95 -20.89
CA ASN A 192 5.68 -20.36 -20.78
C ASN A 192 5.46 -20.93 -19.36
N GLY A 193 4.46 -20.41 -18.66
CA GLY A 193 4.12 -20.78 -17.29
C GLY A 193 4.94 -20.11 -16.20
N ASP A 194 6.00 -19.35 -16.48
CA ASP A 194 6.77 -18.63 -15.45
C ASP A 194 6.30 -17.18 -15.31
N ILE A 195 6.73 -16.49 -14.26
CA ILE A 195 6.56 -15.04 -14.15
C ILE A 195 7.50 -14.32 -15.13
N PRO A 196 7.18 -13.11 -15.61
CA PRO A 196 8.10 -12.33 -16.43
C PRO A 196 9.37 -11.95 -15.66
N ASP A 197 10.50 -11.90 -16.36
CA ASP A 197 11.83 -11.51 -15.86
C ASP A 197 12.22 -10.06 -16.23
N THR A 198 11.21 -9.25 -16.58
CA THR A 198 11.34 -7.84 -16.92
C THR A 198 10.28 -7.02 -16.19
N ILE A 199 10.61 -5.76 -15.88
CA ILE A 199 9.69 -4.83 -15.22
C ILE A 199 8.44 -4.60 -16.07
N GLU A 200 8.59 -4.39 -17.37
CA GLU A 200 7.49 -4.18 -18.31
C GLU A 200 6.59 -5.42 -18.39
N GLY A 201 7.19 -6.61 -18.42
CA GLY A 201 6.46 -7.87 -18.39
C GLY A 201 5.63 -8.00 -17.11
N LEU A 202 6.21 -7.72 -15.95
CA LEU A 202 5.50 -7.77 -14.67
C LEU A 202 4.36 -6.76 -14.59
N ILE A 203 4.57 -5.51 -15.03
CA ILE A 203 3.55 -4.45 -15.06
C ILE A 203 2.39 -4.80 -16.02
N SER A 204 2.64 -5.64 -17.04
CA SER A 204 1.57 -6.10 -17.93
C SER A 204 0.54 -7.02 -17.25
N LEU A 205 0.86 -7.56 -16.06
CA LEU A 205 -0.02 -8.43 -15.29
C LEU A 205 -1.09 -7.61 -14.54
N PRO A 206 -2.34 -8.09 -14.50
CA PRO A 206 -3.43 -7.36 -13.87
C PRO A 206 -3.18 -7.18 -12.36
N GLY A 207 -3.28 -5.93 -11.89
CA GLY A 207 -3.07 -5.58 -10.49
C GLY A 207 -1.61 -5.45 -10.06
N VAL A 208 -0.65 -5.57 -10.99
CA VAL A 208 0.78 -5.37 -10.72
C VAL A 208 1.20 -3.98 -11.20
N GLY A 209 1.60 -3.11 -10.26
CA GLY A 209 2.14 -1.78 -10.55
C GLY A 209 3.68 -1.74 -10.52
N PRO A 210 4.31 -0.61 -10.90
CA PRO A 210 5.76 -0.47 -10.93
C PRO A 210 6.47 -0.84 -9.63
N LYS A 211 5.92 -0.41 -8.48
CA LYS A 211 6.46 -0.78 -7.17
C LYS A 211 6.52 -2.29 -6.96
N MET A 212 5.42 -2.98 -7.29
CA MET A 212 5.35 -4.43 -7.14
C MET A 212 6.30 -5.13 -8.12
N ALA A 213 6.46 -4.61 -9.34
CA ALA A 213 7.40 -5.15 -10.31
C ALA A 213 8.85 -5.07 -9.80
N TYR A 214 9.28 -3.93 -9.24
CA TYR A 214 10.62 -3.81 -8.64
C TYR A 214 10.83 -4.77 -7.46
N LEU A 215 9.85 -4.87 -6.57
CA LEU A 215 9.91 -5.80 -5.45
C LEU A 215 9.95 -7.26 -5.93
N CYS A 216 9.21 -7.59 -6.98
CA CYS A 216 9.20 -8.93 -7.58
C CYS A 216 10.55 -9.27 -8.22
N MET A 217 11.17 -8.34 -8.96
CA MET A 217 12.51 -8.55 -9.52
C MET A 217 13.54 -8.82 -8.44
N SER A 218 13.50 -8.08 -7.33
CA SER A 218 14.40 -8.31 -6.19
C SER A 218 14.11 -9.67 -5.52
N ALA A 219 12.86 -9.91 -5.12
CA ALA A 219 12.49 -11.07 -4.31
C ALA A 219 12.46 -12.41 -5.09
N ALA A 220 12.03 -12.39 -6.34
CA ALA A 220 11.82 -13.60 -7.16
C ALA A 220 13.03 -13.90 -8.07
N TRP A 221 13.73 -12.85 -8.54
CA TRP A 221 14.84 -12.97 -9.48
C TRP A 221 16.21 -12.57 -8.90
N GLY A 222 16.26 -12.00 -7.69
CA GLY A 222 17.51 -11.53 -7.08
C GLY A 222 18.13 -10.32 -7.81
N ARG A 223 17.31 -9.54 -8.52
CA ARG A 223 17.75 -8.41 -9.35
C ARG A 223 17.15 -7.10 -8.83
N ASP A 224 18.01 -6.24 -8.28
CA ASP A 224 17.62 -4.90 -7.84
C ASP A 224 17.67 -3.91 -9.00
N GLU A 225 16.53 -3.74 -9.69
CA GLU A 225 16.41 -2.85 -10.86
C GLU A 225 15.78 -1.50 -10.56
N GLY A 226 15.30 -1.32 -9.33
CA GLY A 226 14.70 -0.07 -8.87
C GLY A 226 14.26 -0.14 -7.43
N ILE A 227 13.68 0.96 -6.94
CA ILE A 227 13.17 1.06 -5.57
C ILE A 227 11.65 1.10 -5.64
N GLY A 228 11.01 0.23 -4.86
CA GLY A 228 9.57 0.17 -4.74
C GLY A 228 9.00 1.35 -3.94
N VAL A 229 8.78 2.49 -4.61
CA VAL A 229 8.18 3.71 -4.03
C VAL A 229 6.80 3.92 -4.65
N ASP A 230 5.82 4.32 -3.82
CA ASP A 230 4.48 4.74 -4.26
C ASP A 230 4.43 6.23 -4.59
#